data_AF-A0A968BY12-F1
#
_entry.id   AF-A0A968BY12-F1
#
_cell.length_a   1.000
_cell.length_b   1.000
_cell.length_c   1.000
_cell.angle_alpha   90.00
_cell.angle_beta   90.00
_cell.angle_gamma   90.00
#
_symmetry.space_group_name_H-M   'P 1'
#
loop_
_entity.id
_entity.type
_entity.pdbx_description
1 polymer ?
#
loop_
_entity_poly.entity_id
_entity_poly.type
_entity_poly.pdbx_seq_one_letter_code
_entity_poly.pdbx_strand_id
1 'polypeptide(L)' 'LNYDPAQGWPVGTGPWKLVEASPQGQFFDRDDNWWGATTGFSEPPKVVRQAFIPLGTGPATFARMINNELDVDWTVQPG' A
#
# COMPACT_ATOMS: atom_id res chain seq x y z
N LEU A 1 -15.25 3.64 -12.74
CA LEU A 1 -14.52 3.91 -11.48
C LEU A 1 -14.70 2.71 -10.58
N ASN A 2 -13.61 2.03 -10.22
CA ASN A 2 -13.62 0.82 -9.37
C ASN A 2 -13.09 1.13 -7.95
N TYR A 3 -13.14 2.40 -7.54
CA TYR A 3 -12.69 2.87 -6.24
C TYR A 3 -13.83 3.65 -5.58
N ASP A 4 -14.33 3.08 -4.49
CA ASP A 4 -15.30 3.70 -3.58
C ASP A 4 -15.03 3.12 -2.19
N PRO A 5 -14.21 3.79 -1.37
CA PRO A 5 -13.86 3.28 -0.04
C PRO A 5 -15.08 3.21 0.89
N ALA A 6 -16.11 4.02 0.67
CA ALA A 6 -17.34 3.96 1.45
C ALA A 6 -18.16 2.68 1.15
N GLN A 7 -18.05 2.16 -0.07
CA GLN A 7 -18.60 0.85 -0.45
C GLN A 7 -17.63 -0.33 -0.18
N GLY A 8 -16.44 -0.05 0.38
CA GLY A 8 -15.41 -1.06 0.64
C GLY A 8 -14.70 -1.54 -0.63
N TRP A 9 -14.67 -0.73 -1.69
CA TRP A 9 -13.98 -1.04 -2.94
C TRP A 9 -12.61 -0.37 -3.04
N PRO A 10 -11.62 -1.02 -3.67
CA PRO A 10 -11.65 -2.34 -4.27
C PRO A 10 -11.63 -3.48 -3.23
N VAL A 11 -12.18 -4.63 -3.62
CA VAL A 11 -12.16 -5.85 -2.81
C VAL A 11 -10.91 -6.66 -3.12
N GLY A 12 -10.23 -7.14 -2.09
CA GLY A 12 -9.10 -8.06 -2.19
C GLY A 12 -9.13 -9.10 -1.08
N THR A 13 -8.41 -10.21 -1.27
CA THR A 13 -8.28 -11.28 -0.27
C THR A 13 -6.99 -11.19 0.54
N GLY A 14 -6.15 -10.17 0.29
CA GLY A 14 -4.92 -9.92 1.03
C GLY A 14 -5.13 -9.14 2.32
N PRO A 15 -4.07 -8.95 3.13
CA PRO A 15 -4.15 -8.29 4.44
C PRO A 15 -4.19 -6.75 4.36
N TRP A 16 -4.59 -6.16 3.23
CA TRP A 16 -4.49 -4.73 2.96
C TRP A 16 -5.78 -4.16 2.39
N LYS A 17 -6.17 -2.97 2.85
CA LYS A 17 -7.31 -2.18 2.36
C LYS A 17 -6.82 -0.88 1.74
N LEU A 18 -7.22 -0.59 0.51
CA LEU A 18 -6.91 0.70 -0.14
C LEU A 18 -7.78 1.79 0.51
N VAL A 19 -7.15 2.71 1.24
CA VAL A 19 -7.85 3.79 1.96
C VAL A 19 -7.79 5.12 1.22
N GLU A 20 -6.78 5.32 0.38
CA GLU A 20 -6.65 6.49 -0.49
C GLU A 20 -6.02 6.11 -1.83
N ALA A 21 -6.58 6.61 -2.92
CA ALA A 21 -5.96 6.59 -4.24
C ALA A 21 -6.07 7.97 -4.89
N SER A 22 -4.94 8.65 -5.00
CA SER A 22 -4.84 10.01 -5.52
C SER A 22 -3.56 10.15 -6.39
N PRO A 23 -3.39 11.25 -7.13
CA PRO A 23 -2.12 11.55 -7.79
C PRO A 23 -0.92 11.66 -6.82
N GLN A 24 -1.18 11.89 -5.53
CA GLN A 24 -0.17 11.98 -4.49
C GLN A 24 0.28 10.60 -4.00
N GLY A 25 -0.46 9.54 -4.31
CA GLY A 25 -0.08 8.16 -4.03
C GLY A 25 -1.27 7.23 -3.79
N GLN A 26 -0.94 5.99 -3.46
CA GLN A 26 -1.89 4.99 -3.02
C GLN A 26 -1.49 4.50 -1.63
N PHE A 27 -2.45 4.59 -0.70
CA PHE A 27 -2.23 4.26 0.70
C PHE A 27 -3.09 3.07 1.09
N PHE A 28 -2.45 2.07 1.68
CA PHE A 28 -3.10 0.86 2.14
C PHE A 28 -2.92 0.70 3.63
N ASP A 29 -4.02 0.46 4.35
CA ASP A 29 -4.00 0.10 5.76
C ASP A 29 -4.09 -1.41 5.92
N ARG A 30 -3.41 -1.94 6.94
CA ARG A 30 -3.51 -3.36 7.29
C ARG A 30 -4.95 -3.67 7.68
N ASP A 31 -5.50 -4.75 7.15
CA ASP A 31 -6.75 -5.30 7.64
C ASP A 31 -6.50 -6.16 8.89
N ASP A 32 -6.73 -5.58 10.07
CA ASP A 32 -6.59 -6.29 11.34
C ASP A 32 -7.57 -7.47 11.49
N ASN A 33 -8.61 -7.54 10.65
CA ASN A 33 -9.56 -8.66 10.59
C ASN A 33 -9.30 -9.61 9.41
N TRP A 34 -8.13 -9.54 8.78
CA TRP A 34 -7.79 -10.36 7.62
C TRP A 34 -7.98 -11.86 7.91
N TRP A 35 -8.73 -12.53 7.04
CA TRP A 35 -9.09 -13.94 7.19
C TRP A 35 -7.87 -14.84 7.39
N GLY A 36 -6.75 -14.54 6.72
CA GLY A 36 -5.55 -15.38 6.78
C GLY A 36 -4.89 -15.42 8.17
N ALA A 37 -4.98 -14.32 8.92
CA ALA A 37 -4.54 -14.28 10.31
C ALA A 37 -5.53 -15.01 11.22
N THR A 38 -6.83 -14.77 11.02
CA THR A 38 -7.91 -15.38 11.81
C THR A 38 -7.94 -16.91 11.70
N THR A 39 -7.65 -17.46 10.52
CA THR A 39 -7.65 -18.91 10.29
C THR A 39 -6.30 -19.57 10.62
N GLY A 40 -5.26 -18.80 10.94
CA GLY A 40 -3.90 -19.31 11.12
C GLY A 40 -3.18 -19.68 9.81
N PHE A 41 -3.70 -19.27 8.65
CA PHE A 41 -3.05 -19.47 7.35
C PHE A 41 -1.72 -18.71 7.24
N SER A 42 -1.65 -17.50 7.80
CA SER A 42 -0.43 -16.69 7.81
C SER A 42 -0.43 -15.70 8.96
N GLU A 43 0.75 -15.32 9.44
CA GLU A 43 0.87 -14.26 10.45
C GLU A 43 0.46 -12.90 9.86
N PRO A 44 -0.20 -12.02 10.65
CA PRO A 44 -0.52 -10.68 10.19
C PRO A 44 0.77 -9.88 9.91
N PRO A 45 0.79 -9.03 8.86
CA PRO A 45 1.93 -8.14 8.62
C PRO A 45 2.23 -7.27 9.84
N LYS A 46 3.51 -7.08 10.16
CA LYS A 46 3.91 -6.15 11.25
C LYS A 46 3.70 -4.69 10.88
N VAL A 47 3.83 -4.37 9.59
CA VAL A 47 3.57 -3.04 9.03
C VAL A 47 2.07 -2.74 9.13
N VAL A 48 1.72 -1.51 9.51
CA VAL A 48 0.32 -1.06 9.67
C VAL A 48 -0.20 -0.25 8.49
N ARG A 49 0.70 0.35 7.71
CA ARG A 49 0.38 1.13 6.50
C ARG A 49 1.47 0.98 5.45
N GLN A 50 1.05 0.82 4.20
CA GLN A 50 1.92 0.93 3.02
C GLN A 50 1.58 2.22 2.29
N ALA A 51 2.61 2.97 1.89
CA ALA A 51 2.47 4.20 1.13
C ALA A 51 3.25 4.06 -0.19
N PHE A 52 2.52 3.96 -1.29
CA PHE A 52 3.11 3.99 -2.63
C PHE A 52 3.04 5.42 -3.14
N ILE A 53 4.18 6.11 -3.06
CA ILE A 53 4.30 7.53 -3.40
C ILE A 53 5.04 7.72 -4.73
N PRO A 54 4.82 8.84 -5.44
CA PRO A 54 5.61 9.18 -6.61
C PRO A 54 7.11 9.19 -6.30
N LEU A 55 7.88 8.42 -7.06
CA LEU A 55 9.31 8.22 -6.82
C LEU A 55 10.16 9.35 -7.43
N GLY A 56 9.79 9.83 -8.62
CA GLY A 56 10.54 10.81 -9.41
C GLY A 56 11.41 10.15 -10.48
N THR A 57 12.55 10.77 -10.82
CA THR A 57 13.54 10.16 -11.72
C THR A 57 14.40 9.14 -10.96
N GLY A 58 15.05 8.21 -11.67
CA GLY A 58 15.94 7.22 -11.05
C GLY A 58 16.98 7.82 -10.07
N PRO A 59 17.77 8.84 -10.45
CA PRO A 59 18.71 9.48 -9.53
C PRO A 59 18.05 10.10 -8.29
N ALA A 60 16.86 10.70 -8.45
CA ALA A 60 16.12 11.24 -7.31
C ALA A 60 15.61 10.13 -6.39
N THR A 61 15.06 9.04 -6.93
CA THR A 61 14.65 7.85 -6.16
C THR A 61 15.82 7.31 -5.35
N PHE A 62 16.99 7.14 -5.96
CA PHE A 62 18.19 6.65 -5.25
C PHE A 62 18.64 7.60 -4.14
N ALA A 63 18.65 8.91 -4.38
CA ALA A 63 18.99 9.88 -3.34
C ALA A 63 18.02 9.80 -2.14
N ARG A 64 16.72 9.64 -2.41
CA ARG A 64 15.69 9.48 -1.38
C ARG A 64 15.85 8.18 -0.59
N MET A 65 16.19 7.07 -1.25
CA MET A 65 16.50 5.81 -0.58
C MET A 65 17.73 5.93 0.32
N ILE A 66 18.80 6.58 -0.14
CA ILE A 66 20.02 6.84 0.66
C ILE A 66 19.68 7.67 1.90
N ASN A 67 18.75 8.62 1.77
CA ASN A 67 18.28 9.46 2.87
C ASN A 67 17.22 8.79 3.77
N ASN A 68 16.92 7.50 3.58
CA ASN A 68 15.88 6.76 4.30
C ASN A 68 14.46 7.34 4.15
N GLU A 69 14.17 7.99 3.02
CA GLU A 69 12.83 8.49 2.71
C GLU A 69 11.97 7.45 1.99
N LEU A 70 12.58 6.39 1.46
CA LEU A 70 11.93 5.30 0.72
C LEU A 70 12.50 3.97 1.20
N ASP A 71 11.61 3.02 1.53
CA ASP A 71 12.01 1.68 1.95
C ASP A 71 12.38 0.78 0.76
N VAL A 72 11.70 0.95 -0.38
CA VAL A 72 11.87 0.14 -1.59
C VAL A 72 11.52 0.95 -2.84
N ASP A 73 12.22 0.70 -3.94
CA ASP A 73 11.81 1.16 -5.28
C ASP A 73 10.76 0.19 -5.83
N TRP A 74 9.50 0.49 -5.53
CA TRP A 74 8.35 -0.22 -6.07
C TRP A 74 7.29 0.79 -6.49
N THR A 75 6.81 0.66 -7.72
CA THR A 75 5.78 1.55 -8.26
C THR A 75 4.46 0.81 -8.43
N VAL A 76 3.41 1.32 -7.77
CA VAL A 76 2.01 1.05 -8.14
C VAL A 76 1.48 2.31 -8.80
N GLN A 77 1.06 2.22 -10.06
CA GLN A 77 0.44 3.34 -10.76
C GLN A 77 -1.09 3.19 -10.71
N PRO A 78 -1.84 4.26 -10.46
CA PRO A 78 -3.25 4.29 -10.82
C PRO A 78 -3.35 4.09 -12.34
N GLY A 79 -4.20 3.15 -12.76
CA GLY A 79 -4.52 2.94 -14.18
C GLY A 79 -5.35 4.09 -14.76
#